data_AF-A0A6G3RPB9-F1
#
_entry.id   AF-A0A6G3RPB9-F1
#
_cell.length_a   1.000
_cell.length_b   1.000
_cell.length_c   1.000
_cell.angle_alpha   90.00
_cell.angle_beta   90.00
_cell.angle_gamma   90.00
#
_symmetry.space_group_name_H-M   'P 1'
#
loop_
_entity.id
_entity.type
_entity.pdbx_description
1 polymer ?
#
loop_
_entity_poly.entity_id
_entity_poly.type
_entity_poly.pdbx_seq_one_letter_code
_entity_poly.pdbx_strand_id
1 'polypeptide(L)'
;MDDELTNEDHLRALAALEAVIQNDDSALKVLAGGVHERPLAALLAAYGKHTLERVLLAAFGIEATMTLETGQRLAELNGDPMARIVFLLTDSLHQQAVLAGDDLVTAKRIGGSILLAIHAFTDADNQDALTLLRALRNEALQAD
;
A
#
# COMPACT_ATOMS: atom_id res chain seq x y z
N MET A 1 -7.13 16.06 -0.21
CA MET A 1 -6.00 15.82 -1.13
C MET A 1 -5.07 14.95 -0.32
N ASP A 2 -4.96 13.65 -0.66
CA ASP A 2 -3.96 12.79 -0.01
C ASP A 2 -2.59 13.37 -0.37
N ASP A 3 -1.82 13.82 0.61
CA ASP A 3 -0.45 14.26 0.36
C ASP A 3 0.33 13.06 -0.21
N GLU A 4 1.00 13.30 -1.33
CA GLU A 4 1.86 12.33 -2.00
C GLU A 4 2.85 11.73 -1.00
N LEU A 5 3.00 10.41 -1.03
CA LEU A 5 3.87 9.69 -0.09
C LEU A 5 5.32 10.10 -0.35
N THR A 6 5.99 10.60 0.68
CA THR A 6 7.42 10.91 0.63
C THR A 6 8.26 9.63 0.58
N ASN A 7 9.56 9.72 0.27
CA ASN A 7 10.43 8.54 0.33
C ASN A 7 10.49 7.95 1.75
N GLU A 8 10.53 8.80 2.78
CA GLU A 8 10.47 8.39 4.18
C GLU A 8 9.16 7.65 4.52
N ASP A 9 8.02 8.13 4.00
CA ASP A 9 6.74 7.44 4.16
C ASP A 9 6.76 6.05 3.50
N HIS A 10 7.34 5.92 2.30
CA HIS A 10 7.49 4.62 1.64
C HIS A 10 8.36 3.67 2.48
N LEU A 11 9.51 4.13 2.96
CA LEU A 11 10.41 3.32 3.79
C LEU A 11 9.74 2.88 5.10
N ARG A 12 9.03 3.80 5.76
CA ARG A 12 8.31 3.52 7.02
C ARG A 12 7.15 2.55 6.79
N ALA A 13 6.42 2.69 5.68
CA ALA A 13 5.34 1.77 5.32
C ALA A 13 5.87 0.37 5.03
N LEU A 14 6.94 0.25 4.24
CA LEU A 14 7.60 -1.02 3.95
C LEU A 14 8.09 -1.72 5.23
N ALA A 15 8.77 -0.98 6.11
CA ALA A 15 9.21 -1.50 7.41
C ALA A 15 8.03 -1.96 8.27
N ALA A 16 6.91 -1.24 8.26
CA ALA A 16 5.72 -1.62 8.99
C ALA A 16 5.07 -2.89 8.43
N LEU A 17 5.01 -3.05 7.10
CA LEU A 17 4.51 -4.27 6.47
C LEU A 17 5.40 -5.48 6.79
N GLU A 18 6.73 -5.32 6.79
CA GLU A 18 7.66 -6.36 7.24
C GLU A 18 7.39 -6.77 8.70
N ALA A 19 7.16 -5.79 9.59
CA ALA A 19 6.82 -6.05 10.98
C ALA A 19 5.45 -6.76 11.13
N VAL A 20 4.46 -6.43 10.29
CA VAL A 20 3.16 -7.14 10.27
C VAL A 20 3.35 -8.61 9.86
N ILE A 21 4.11 -8.90 8.80
CA ILE A 21 4.38 -10.29 8.38
C ILE A 21 5.08 -11.07 9.50
N GLN A 22 6.04 -10.44 10.16
CA GLN A 22 6.80 -11.05 11.27
C GLN A 22 6.02 -11.08 12.58
N ASN A 23 4.83 -10.49 12.62
CA ASN A 23 4.00 -10.34 13.83
C ASN A 23 4.74 -9.60 14.97
N ASP A 24 5.62 -8.64 14.63
CA ASP A 24 6.45 -7.89 15.57
C ASP A 24 5.76 -6.59 16.02
N ASP A 25 5.01 -6.70 17.11
CA ASP A 25 4.32 -5.55 17.72
C ASP A 25 5.30 -4.52 18.33
N SER A 26 6.53 -4.91 18.63
CA SER A 26 7.54 -3.99 19.18
C SER A 26 8.08 -3.08 18.08
N ALA A 27 8.37 -3.64 16.91
CA ALA A 27 8.72 -2.87 15.72
C ALA A 27 7.59 -1.92 15.31
N LEU A 28 6.33 -2.38 15.32
CA LEU A 28 5.17 -1.52 15.01
C LEU A 28 5.03 -0.33 15.97
N LYS A 29 5.35 -0.51 17.26
CA LYS A 29 5.35 0.59 18.23
C LYS A 29 6.42 1.63 17.92
N VAL A 30 7.60 1.20 17.47
CA VAL A 30 8.68 2.13 17.05
C VAL A 30 8.28 2.89 15.79
N LEU A 31 7.57 2.23 14.87
CA LEU A 31 7.13 2.79 13.59
C LEU A 31 5.82 3.60 13.68
N ALA A 32 5.18 3.67 14.86
CA ALA A 32 3.94 4.42 15.08
C ALA A 32 4.03 5.89 14.64
N GLY A 33 5.24 6.44 14.73
CA GLY A 33 5.61 7.79 14.35
C GLY A 33 5.53 8.82 15.46
N GLY A 34 5.96 10.03 15.16
CA GLY A 34 5.94 11.20 16.05
C GLY A 34 4.83 12.21 15.73
N VAL A 35 4.76 13.29 16.53
CA VAL A 35 3.71 14.35 16.45
C VAL A 35 3.56 15.00 15.07
N HIS A 36 4.59 14.95 14.23
CA HIS A 36 4.58 15.53 12.88
C HIS A 36 4.54 14.49 11.76
N GLU A 37 4.54 13.21 12.12
CA GLU A 37 4.46 12.13 11.15
C GLU A 37 3.01 11.72 10.94
N ARG A 38 2.72 11.21 9.74
CA ARG A 38 1.43 10.60 9.45
C ARG A 38 1.19 9.41 10.41
N PRO A 39 0.03 9.30 11.07
CA PRO A 39 -0.28 8.14 11.91
C PRO A 39 -0.15 6.83 11.13
N LEU A 40 0.34 5.77 11.78
CA LEU A 40 0.72 4.53 11.09
C LEU A 40 -0.44 3.89 10.31
N ALA A 41 -1.67 3.93 10.84
CA ALA A 41 -2.85 3.43 10.14
C ALA A 41 -3.10 4.21 8.83
N ALA A 42 -3.00 5.54 8.88
CA ALA A 42 -3.16 6.41 7.72
C ALA A 42 -2.04 6.23 6.70
N LEU A 43 -0.80 6.05 7.17
CA LEU A 43 0.34 5.74 6.31
C LEU A 43 0.11 4.43 5.56
N LEU A 44 -0.23 3.35 6.28
CA LEU A 44 -0.44 2.04 5.67
C LEU A 44 -1.59 2.09 4.67
N ALA A 45 -2.73 2.71 5.00
CA ALA A 45 -3.84 2.82 4.06
C ALA A 45 -3.48 3.61 2.79
N ALA A 46 -2.76 4.73 2.92
CA ALA A 46 -2.29 5.52 1.78
C ALA A 46 -1.28 4.73 0.92
N TYR A 47 -0.33 4.05 1.55
CA TYR A 47 0.64 3.20 0.86
C TYR A 47 -0.03 2.04 0.13
N GLY A 48 -0.99 1.37 0.78
CA GLY A 48 -1.77 0.28 0.20
C GLY A 48 -2.56 0.74 -1.02
N LYS A 49 -3.25 1.88 -0.93
CA LYS A 49 -3.96 2.49 -2.06
C LYS A 49 -3.01 2.79 -3.22
N HIS A 50 -1.92 3.51 -2.96
CA HIS A 50 -0.91 3.84 -3.97
C HIS A 50 -0.36 2.58 -4.66
N THR A 51 -0.03 1.55 -3.89
CA THR A 51 0.55 0.31 -4.40
C THR A 51 -0.45 -0.49 -5.23
N LEU A 52 -1.68 -0.66 -4.74
CA LEU A 52 -2.72 -1.43 -5.44
C LEU A 52 -3.21 -0.72 -6.70
N GLU A 53 -3.29 0.62 -6.69
CA GLU A 53 -3.55 1.41 -7.90
C GLU A 53 -2.47 1.14 -8.96
N ARG A 54 -1.19 1.14 -8.59
CA ARG A 54 -0.08 0.84 -9.52
C ARG A 54 -0.12 -0.60 -10.04
N VAL A 55 -0.45 -1.57 -9.19
CA VAL A 55 -0.62 -2.98 -9.60
C VAL A 55 -1.75 -3.11 -10.62
N LEU A 56 -2.89 -2.46 -10.39
CA LEU A 56 -4.01 -2.47 -11.33
C LEU A 56 -3.64 -1.78 -12.65
N LEU A 57 -3.02 -0.61 -12.61
CA LEU A 57 -2.57 0.08 -13.83
C LEU A 57 -1.61 -0.82 -14.64
N ALA A 58 -0.64 -1.45 -13.98
CA ALA A 58 0.29 -2.37 -14.62
C ALA A 58 -0.42 -3.60 -15.21
N ALA A 59 -1.38 -4.20 -14.50
CA ALA A 59 -2.15 -5.36 -14.97
C ALA A 59 -2.98 -5.05 -16.22
N PHE A 60 -3.44 -3.80 -16.38
CA PHE A 60 -4.14 -3.32 -17.57
C PHE A 60 -3.19 -2.73 -18.63
N GLY A 61 -1.87 -2.81 -18.42
CA GLY A 61 -0.86 -2.27 -19.33
C GLY A 61 -0.93 -0.75 -19.48
N ILE A 62 -1.41 -0.03 -18.47
CA ILE A 62 -1.52 1.43 -18.48
C ILE A 62 -0.18 2.00 -18.03
N GLU A 63 0.62 2.45 -19.00
CA GLU A 63 1.85 3.20 -18.75
C GLU A 63 1.57 4.71 -18.68
N ALA A 64 2.49 5.48 -18.08
CA ALA A 64 2.35 6.92 -17.86
C ALA A 64 2.23 7.77 -19.14
N THR A 65 2.41 7.17 -20.33
CA THR A 65 2.25 7.89 -21.59
C THR A 65 0.76 8.00 -21.95
N MET A 66 0.26 9.23 -22.05
CA MET A 66 -1.15 9.49 -22.38
C MET A 66 -1.40 9.38 -23.89
N THR A 67 -1.49 8.13 -24.37
CA THR A 67 -1.90 7.81 -25.74
C THR A 67 -3.40 7.54 -25.82
N LEU A 68 -3.98 7.55 -27.03
CA LEU A 68 -5.38 7.16 -27.25
C LEU A 68 -5.67 5.74 -26.72
N GLU A 69 -4.69 4.84 -26.87
CA GLU A 69 -4.74 3.47 -26.38
C GLU A 69 -4.78 3.42 -24.84
N THR A 70 -4.01 4.29 -24.18
CA THR A 70 -4.05 4.45 -22.72
C THR A 70 -5.44 4.89 -22.23
N GLY A 71 -6.12 5.76 -22.98
CA GLY A 71 -7.49 6.18 -22.67
C GLY A 71 -8.52 5.04 -22.78
N GLN A 72 -8.35 4.14 -23.74
CA GLN A 72 -9.21 2.95 -23.89
C GLN A 72 -8.99 1.95 -22.75
N ARG A 73 -7.72 1.63 -22.42
CA ARG A 73 -7.36 0.75 -21.30
C ARG A 73 -7.85 1.29 -19.96
N LEU A 74 -7.82 2.63 -19.77
CA LEU A 74 -8.39 3.26 -18.58
C LEU A 74 -9.92 3.12 -18.53
N ALA A 75 -10.62 3.21 -19.67
CA ALA A 75 -12.06 2.96 -19.72
C ALA A 75 -12.39 1.50 -19.40
N GLU A 76 -11.57 0.55 -19.85
CA GLU A 76 -11.68 -0.88 -19.50
C GLU A 76 -11.47 -1.10 -17.99
N LEU A 77 -10.42 -0.54 -17.40
CA LEU A 77 -10.17 -0.58 -15.95
C LEU A 77 -11.36 -0.03 -15.17
N ASN A 78 -11.90 1.11 -15.60
CA ASN A 78 -13.08 1.71 -14.96
C ASN A 78 -14.36 0.89 -15.15
N GLY A 79 -14.42 0.07 -16.20
CA GLY A 79 -15.51 -0.87 -16.46
C GLY A 79 -15.38 -2.19 -15.68
N ASP A 80 -14.18 -2.53 -15.24
CA ASP A 80 -13.87 -3.82 -14.63
C ASP A 80 -14.43 -3.93 -13.19
N PRO A 81 -15.23 -4.96 -12.88
CA PRO A 81 -15.85 -5.12 -11.57
C PRO A 81 -14.83 -5.43 -10.47
N MET A 82 -13.72 -6.11 -10.78
CA MET A 82 -12.69 -6.44 -9.79
C MET A 82 -11.89 -5.19 -9.41
N ALA A 83 -11.52 -4.36 -10.38
CA ALA A 83 -10.88 -3.06 -10.14
C ALA A 83 -11.76 -2.17 -9.27
N ARG A 84 -13.07 -2.10 -9.55
CA ARG A 84 -14.03 -1.36 -8.72
C ARG A 84 -14.10 -1.88 -7.28
N ILE A 85 -14.08 -3.20 -7.08
CA ILE A 85 -14.04 -3.80 -5.75
C ILE A 85 -12.75 -3.41 -5.02
N VAL A 86 -11.60 -3.45 -5.71
CA VAL A 86 -10.31 -3.06 -5.12
C VAL A 86 -10.34 -1.59 -4.70
N PHE A 87 -10.83 -0.68 -5.55
CA PHE A 87 -10.98 0.73 -5.19
C PHE A 87 -11.92 0.96 -4.00
N LEU A 88 -13.02 0.22 -3.92
CA LEU A 88 -13.93 0.29 -2.78
C LEU A 88 -13.26 -0.20 -1.49
N LEU A 89 -12.48 -1.29 -1.57
CA LEU A 89 -11.77 -1.83 -0.42
C LEU A 89 -10.65 -0.91 0.05
N THR A 90 -9.88 -0.31 -0.86
CA THR A 90 -8.82 0.65 -0.50
C THR A 90 -9.40 1.93 0.09
N ASP A 91 -10.51 2.44 -0.43
CA ASP A 91 -11.23 3.56 0.18
C ASP A 91 -11.76 3.19 1.58
N SER A 92 -12.31 1.98 1.75
CA SER A 92 -12.76 1.52 3.06
C SER A 92 -11.62 1.45 4.08
N LEU A 93 -10.44 0.95 3.71
CA LEU A 93 -9.25 0.96 4.57
C LEU A 93 -8.80 2.39 4.91
N HIS A 94 -8.90 3.32 3.96
CA HIS A 94 -8.61 4.73 4.19
C HIS A 94 -9.58 5.35 5.21
N GLN A 95 -10.89 5.12 5.06
CA GLN A 95 -11.88 5.61 6.03
C GLN A 95 -11.67 5.01 7.43
N GLN A 96 -11.32 3.72 7.52
CA GLN A 96 -10.95 3.09 8.79
C GLN A 96 -9.70 3.71 9.41
N ALA A 97 -8.70 4.02 8.59
CA ALA A 97 -7.47 4.65 9.04
C ALA A 97 -7.68 6.05 9.62
N VAL A 98 -8.55 6.85 9.01
CA VAL A 98 -8.93 8.18 9.50
C VAL A 98 -9.49 8.12 10.92
N LEU A 99 -10.28 7.08 11.22
CA LEU A 99 -10.88 6.89 12.55
C LEU A 99 -9.93 6.26 13.57
N ALA A 100 -8.90 5.54 13.10
CA ALA A 100 -8.00 4.77 13.95
C ALA A 100 -7.04 5.64 14.77
N GLY A 101 -6.62 6.80 14.25
CA GLY A 101 -5.55 7.60 14.84
C GLY A 101 -4.30 6.75 15.08
N ASP A 102 -3.85 6.71 16.35
CA ASP A 102 -2.66 5.97 16.77
C ASP A 102 -2.94 4.52 17.21
N ASP A 103 -4.13 3.96 16.94
CA ASP A 103 -4.45 2.58 17.28
C ASP A 103 -3.62 1.57 16.45
N LEU A 104 -2.58 1.05 17.08
CA LEU A 104 -1.68 0.06 16.49
C LEU A 104 -2.38 -1.26 16.12
N VAL A 105 -3.46 -1.65 16.79
CA VAL A 105 -4.20 -2.86 16.44
C VAL A 105 -4.88 -2.67 15.09
N THR A 106 -5.49 -1.50 14.87
CA THR A 106 -6.10 -1.16 13.58
C THR A 106 -5.03 -0.98 12.50
N ALA A 107 -3.90 -0.33 12.80
CA ALA A 107 -2.79 -0.21 11.85
C ALA A 107 -2.29 -1.60 11.38
N LYS A 108 -2.08 -2.53 12.33
CA LYS A 108 -1.67 -3.91 12.02
C LYS A 108 -2.69 -4.64 11.15
N ARG A 109 -3.99 -4.46 11.41
CA ARG A 109 -5.07 -5.05 10.59
C ARG A 109 -5.07 -4.48 9.18
N ILE A 110 -4.91 -3.17 9.02
CA ILE A 110 -4.81 -2.52 7.70
C ILE A 110 -3.60 -3.06 6.93
N GLY A 111 -2.43 -3.11 7.57
CA GLY A 111 -1.23 -3.70 6.98
C GLY A 111 -1.45 -5.15 6.54
N GLY A 112 -2.11 -5.96 7.37
CA GLY A 112 -2.48 -7.33 7.04
C GLY A 112 -3.40 -7.43 5.80
N SER A 113 -4.40 -6.56 5.70
CA SER A 113 -5.30 -6.49 4.54
C SER A 113 -4.56 -6.12 3.25
N ILE A 114 -3.58 -5.21 3.32
CA ILE A 114 -2.75 -4.82 2.18
C ILE A 114 -1.89 -6.01 1.73
N LEU A 115 -1.28 -6.73 2.66
CA LEU A 115 -0.48 -7.92 2.36
C LEU A 115 -1.33 -9.02 1.70
N LEU A 116 -2.54 -9.25 2.22
CA LEU A 116 -3.48 -10.20 1.60
C LEU A 116 -3.84 -9.79 0.17
N ALA A 117 -4.01 -8.50 -0.09
CA ALA A 117 -4.26 -8.00 -1.43
C ALA A 117 -3.04 -8.20 -2.35
N ILE A 118 -1.83 -7.89 -1.88
CA ILE A 118 -0.59 -8.14 -2.64
C ILE A 118 -0.45 -9.63 -2.98
N HIS A 119 -0.67 -10.51 -2.00
CA HIS A 119 -0.67 -11.97 -2.21
C HIS A 119 -1.69 -12.39 -3.27
N ALA A 120 -2.91 -11.85 -3.21
CA ALA A 120 -3.95 -12.16 -4.18
C ALA A 120 -3.59 -11.74 -5.62
N PHE A 121 -2.80 -10.68 -5.79
CA PHE A 121 -2.36 -10.21 -7.11
C PHE A 121 -1.09 -10.90 -7.62
N THR A 122 -0.25 -11.42 -6.72
CA THR A 122 1.09 -11.93 -7.06
C THR A 122 1.23 -13.45 -6.92
N ASP A 123 0.24 -14.12 -6.32
CA ASP A 123 0.31 -15.54 -5.91
C ASP A 123 1.52 -15.84 -5.00
N ALA A 124 2.02 -14.80 -4.31
CA ALA A 124 3.17 -14.87 -3.42
C ALA A 124 2.78 -15.44 -2.05
N ASP A 125 3.70 -16.18 -1.43
CA ASP A 125 3.59 -16.52 -0.01
C ASP A 125 4.23 -15.43 0.89
N ASN A 126 4.19 -15.62 2.22
CA ASN A 126 4.77 -14.65 3.16
C ASN A 126 6.29 -14.47 3.00
N GLN A 127 7.04 -15.50 2.61
CA GLN A 127 8.48 -15.39 2.37
C GLN A 127 8.78 -14.65 1.08
N ASP A 128 7.98 -14.90 0.03
CA ASP A 128 8.05 -14.18 -1.22
C ASP A 128 7.72 -12.69 -1.02
N ALA A 129 6.66 -12.38 -0.26
CA ALA A 129 6.33 -11.00 0.08
C ALA A 129 7.41 -10.32 0.93
N LEU A 130 8.00 -11.00 1.92
CA LEU A 130 9.16 -10.45 2.65
C LEU A 130 10.33 -10.14 1.73
N THR A 131 10.61 -11.03 0.77
CA THR A 131 11.69 -10.84 -0.20
C THR A 131 11.40 -9.63 -1.09
N LEU A 132 10.17 -9.50 -1.58
CA LEU A 132 9.71 -8.36 -2.37
C LEU A 132 9.80 -7.04 -1.60
N LEU A 133 9.27 -6.98 -0.38
CA LEU A 133 9.28 -5.78 0.45
C LEU A 133 10.71 -5.31 0.75
N ARG A 134 11.63 -6.25 1.02
CA ARG A 134 13.05 -5.92 1.21
C ARG A 134 13.71 -5.38 -0.05
N ALA A 135 13.36 -5.94 -1.23
CA ALA A 135 13.86 -5.42 -2.50
C ALA A 135 13.35 -3.99 -2.75
N LEU A 136 12.05 -3.75 -2.58
CA LEU A 136 11.44 -2.43 -2.71
C LEU A 136 12.05 -1.41 -1.74
N ARG A 137 12.34 -1.82 -0.50
CA ARG A 137 13.01 -0.97 0.47
C ARG A 137 14.43 -0.61 0.02
N ASN A 138 15.18 -1.58 -0.49
CA ASN A 138 16.54 -1.35 -0.97
C ASN A 138 16.55 -0.41 -2.19
N GLU A 139 15.57 -0.51 -3.07
CA GLU A 139 15.39 0.41 -4.19
C GLU A 139 15.07 1.83 -3.71
N ALA A 140 14.12 1.98 -2.77
CA ALA A 140 13.77 3.27 -2.17
C ALA A 140 14.97 3.94 -1.47
N LEU A 141 15.85 3.15 -0.83
CA LEU A 141 17.09 3.63 -0.22
C LEU A 141 18.17 4.06 -1.23
N GLN A 142 18.10 3.59 -2.48
CA GLN A 142 19.05 3.95 -3.55
C GLN A 142 18.57 5.16 -4.38
N ALA A 143 17.32 5.57 -4.22
CA ALA A 143 16.72 6.68 -4.94
C ALA A 143 16.99 8.06 -4.30
N ASP A 144 17.59 8.08 -3.10
CA ASP A 144 18.14 9.27 -2.42
C ASP A 144 19.60 9.54 -2.81
#